data_AF-A0A7C5HWP2-F1
#
_entry.id   AF-A0A7C5HWP2-F1
#
_cell.length_a   1.000
_cell.length_b   1.000
_cell.length_c   1.000
_cell.angle_alpha   90.00
_cell.angle_beta   90.00
_cell.angle_gamma   90.00
#
_symmetry.space_group_name_H-M   'P 1'
#
loop_
_entity.id
_entity.type
_entity.pdbx_description
1 polymer ?
#
loop_
_entity_poly.entity_id
_entity_poly.type
_entity_poly.pdbx_seq_one_letter_code
_entity_poly.pdbx_strand_id
1 'polypeptide(L)' 'MGEGRKKVEIAEEIVRAIEEHLAELSADSVEEYVEAVLRERLLTEGFLSAYSPEEEKEVEQRLRDLGYLD' A
#
# COMPACT_ATOMS: atom_id res chain seq x y z
N MET A 1 17.69 -2.47 -1.18
CA MET A 1 17.13 -1.53 -2.17
C MET A 1 16.71 -0.28 -1.42
N GLY A 2 16.99 0.92 -1.92
CA GLY A 2 16.72 2.15 -1.17
C GLY A 2 15.21 2.40 -1.07
N GLU A 3 14.63 2.26 0.12
CA GLU A 3 13.31 2.79 0.46
C GLU A 3 13.39 4.33 0.49
N GLY A 4 13.50 4.93 -0.69
CA GLY A 4 13.58 6.38 -0.84
C GLY A 4 12.19 6.98 -0.71
N ARG A 5 11.83 7.47 0.48
CA ARG A 5 10.63 8.31 0.65
C ARG A 5 10.75 9.56 -0.23
N LYS A 6 9.72 9.84 -1.03
CA LYS A 6 9.62 11.07 -1.83
C LYS A 6 8.62 12.01 -1.18
N LYS A 7 8.96 13.30 -1.12
CA LYS A 7 8.02 14.34 -0.67
C LYS A 7 6.97 14.56 -1.76
N VAL A 8 5.70 14.53 -1.37
CA VAL A 8 4.56 14.87 -2.23
C VAL A 8 3.89 16.09 -1.62
N GLU A 9 3.64 17.09 -2.44
CA GLU A 9 2.90 18.28 -2.03
C GLU A 9 1.41 18.00 -2.16
N ILE A 10 0.68 18.17 -1.06
CA ILE A 10 -0.77 18.01 -0.97
C ILE A 10 -1.38 19.30 -0.41
N ALA A 11 -2.64 19.56 -0.77
CA ALA A 11 -3.31 20.78 -0.35
C ALA A 11 -3.44 20.83 1.19
N GLU A 12 -3.21 22.01 1.77
CA GLU A 12 -3.26 22.22 3.22
C GLU A 12 -4.62 21.84 3.82
N GLU A 13 -5.71 22.09 3.08
CA GLU A 13 -7.06 21.70 3.49
C GLU A 13 -7.21 20.19 3.70
N ILE A 14 -6.53 19.38 2.88
CA ILE A 14 -6.57 17.92 2.97
C ILE A 14 -5.77 17.47 4.17
N VAL A 15 -4.56 18.02 4.36
CA VAL A 15 -3.71 17.71 5.52
C VAL A 15 -4.46 18.00 6.82
N ARG A 16 -5.04 19.20 6.90
CA ARG A 16 -5.77 19.65 8.09
C ARG A 16 -6.99 18.78 8.39
N ALA A 17 -7.76 18.40 7.37
CA ALA A 17 -8.88 17.48 7.56
C ALA A 17 -8.41 16.12 8.08
N ILE A 18 -7.29 15.58 7.57
CA ILE A 18 -6.73 14.32 8.06
C ILE A 18 -6.28 14.49 9.52
N GLU A 19 -5.55 15.56 9.86
CA GLU A 19 -5.09 15.84 11.22
C GLU A 19 -6.24 15.95 12.23
N GLU A 20 -7.32 16.65 11.88
CA GLU A 20 -8.50 16.81 12.72
C GLU A 20 -9.23 15.48 12.96
N HIS A 21 -9.12 14.54 12.02
CA HIS A 21 -9.79 13.24 12.06
C HIS A 21 -8.83 12.05 12.29
N LEU A 22 -7.55 12.28 12.64
CA LEU A 22 -6.56 11.19 12.81
C LEU A 22 -7.03 10.10 13.78
N ALA A 23 -7.66 10.51 14.88
CA ALA A 23 -8.20 9.59 15.88
C ALA A 23 -9.35 8.72 15.34
N GLU A 24 -10.16 9.25 14.43
CA GLU A 24 -11.25 8.50 13.76
C GLU A 24 -10.71 7.61 12.64
N LEU A 25 -9.65 8.08 11.97
CA LEU A 25 -8.97 7.37 10.88
C LEU A 25 -8.02 6.28 11.37
N SER A 26 -7.84 6.13 12.69
CA SER A 26 -6.95 5.14 13.31
C SER A 26 -5.54 5.15 12.73
N ALA A 27 -5.01 6.35 12.47
CA ALA A 27 -3.66 6.56 11.92
C ALA A 27 -2.82 7.40 12.90
N ASP A 28 -1.52 7.13 12.98
CA ASP A 28 -0.61 7.86 13.86
C ASP A 28 -0.10 9.16 13.21
N SER A 29 -0.15 9.28 11.89
CA SER A 29 0.29 10.48 11.15
C SER A 29 -0.38 10.62 9.79
N VAL A 30 -0.43 11.85 9.27
CA VAL A 30 -0.96 12.15 7.92
C VAL A 30 -0.21 11.37 6.84
N GLU A 31 1.12 11.29 6.96
CA GLU A 31 1.96 10.55 6.01
C GLU A 31 1.57 9.06 5.96
N GLU A 32 1.36 8.45 7.12
CA GLU A 32 0.95 7.05 7.23
C GLU A 32 -0.45 6.82 6.64
N TYR A 33 -1.40 7.70 6.99
CA TYR A 33 -2.75 7.62 6.46
C TYR A 33 -2.77 7.74 4.93
N VAL A 34 -2.05 8.73 4.38
CA VAL A 34 -1.95 8.92 2.93
C VAL A 34 -1.28 7.73 2.27
N GLU A 35 -0.21 7.19 2.84
CA GLU A 35 0.47 6.00 2.30
C GLU A 35 -0.47 4.79 2.29
N ALA A 36 -1.18 4.52 3.39
CA ALA A 36 -2.10 3.40 3.50
C ALA A 36 -3.26 3.49 2.50
N VAL A 37 -3.90 4.66 2.39
CA VAL A 37 -5.00 4.89 1.45
C VAL A 37 -4.53 4.78 0.01
N LEU A 38 -3.39 5.38 -0.34
CA LEU A 38 -2.86 5.29 -1.70
C LEU A 38 -2.46 3.85 -2.04
N ARG A 39 -1.83 3.13 -1.11
CA ARG A 39 -1.46 1.73 -1.30
C ARG A 39 -2.70 0.89 -1.53
N GLU A 40 -3.70 0.97 -0.66
CA GLU A 40 -4.95 0.20 -0.80
C GLU A 40 -5.65 0.49 -2.14
N ARG A 41 -5.73 1.76 -2.52
CA ARG A 41 -6.34 2.17 -3.80
C ARG A 41 -5.58 1.61 -5.00
N LEU A 42 -4.26 1.75 -5.02
CA LEU A 42 -3.43 1.26 -6.11
C LEU A 42 -3.40 -0.27 -6.17
N LEU A 43 -3.48 -0.96 -5.03
CA LEU A 43 -3.65 -2.41 -4.96
C LEU A 43 -4.99 -2.84 -5.57
N THR A 44 -6.07 -2.15 -5.20
CA THR A 44 -7.43 -2.45 -5.67
C THR A 44 -7.55 -2.26 -7.19
N GLU A 45 -6.92 -1.21 -7.72
CA GLU A 45 -6.90 -0.92 -9.16
C GLU A 45 -5.89 -1.81 -9.93
N GLY A 46 -5.12 -2.66 -9.23
CA GLY A 46 -4.12 -3.54 -9.83
C GLY A 46 -2.83 -2.86 -10.30
N PHE A 47 -2.58 -1.61 -9.87
CA PHE A 47 -1.35 -0.88 -10.15
C PHE A 47 -0.20 -1.24 -9.21
N LEU A 48 -0.53 -1.68 -8.00
CA LEU A 48 0.41 -2.32 -7.08
C LEU A 48 0.05 -3.81 -6.97
N SER A 49 1.08 -4.68 -6.94
CA SER A 49 0.89 -6.06 -6.48
C SER A 49 0.85 -6.08 -4.96
N ALA A 50 -0.10 -6.82 -4.38
CA ALA A 50 -0.15 -7.09 -2.93
C ALA A 50 1.05 -7.92 -2.44
N TYR A 51 1.69 -8.60 -3.38
CA TYR A 51 2.88 -9.40 -3.18
C TYR A 51 4.07 -8.69 -3.84
N SER A 52 5.22 -8.72 -3.18
CA SER A 52 6.47 -8.40 -3.86
C SER A 52 6.63 -9.40 -5.03
N PRO A 53 7.25 -9.03 -6.17
CA PRO A 53 7.50 -9.97 -7.27
C PRO A 53 8.30 -11.22 -6.86
N GLU A 54 8.95 -11.17 -5.69
CA GLU A 54 9.59 -12.32 -5.03
C GLU A 54 8.58 -13.27 -4.37
N GLU A 55 7.52 -12.76 -3.73
CA GLU A 55 6.48 -13.58 -3.09
C GLU A 55 5.51 -14.22 -4.10
N GLU A 56 5.20 -13.54 -5.21
CA GLU A 56 4.42 -14.15 -6.31
C GLU A 56 5.11 -15.42 -6.85
N LYS A 57 6.44 -15.40 -6.97
CA LYS A 57 7.21 -16.59 -7.42
C LYS A 57 7.22 -17.72 -6.40
N GLU A 58 7.16 -17.42 -5.11
CA GLU A 58 7.09 -18.46 -4.08
C GLU A 58 5.69 -19.07 -4.01
N VAL A 59 4.63 -18.26 -4.15
CA VAL A 59 3.25 -18.74 -4.22
C VAL A 59 3.02 -19.57 -5.49
N GLU A 60 3.52 -19.13 -6.64
CA GLU A 60 3.40 -19.85 -7.92
C GLU A 60 4.14 -21.20 -7.87
N GLN A 61 5.34 -21.25 -7.30
CA GLN A 61 6.05 -22.51 -7.07
C GLN A 61 5.29 -23.44 -6.13
N ARG A 62 4.72 -22.90 -5.04
CA ARG A 62 3.97 -23.69 -4.04
C ARG A 62 2.65 -24.23 -4.62
N LEU A 63 1.98 -23.48 -5.49
CA LEU A 63 0.78 -23.92 -6.20
C LEU A 63 1.08 -25.00 -7.25
N ARG A 64 2.24 -24.91 -7.93
CA ARG A 64 2.71 -25.91 -8.89
C ARG A 64 3.07 -27.23 -8.21
N ASP A 65 3.71 -27.17 -7.04
CA ASP A 65 4.02 -28.35 -6.21
C ASP A 65 2.76 -29.05 -5.69
N LEU A 66 1.68 -28.30 -5.46
CA LEU A 66 0.38 -28.81 -5.03
C LEU A 66 -0.51 -29.31 -6.19
N GLY A 67 -0.05 -29.22 -7.45
CA GLY A 67 -0.74 -29.78 -8.62
C GLY A 67 -1.99 -29.02 -9.06
N TYR A 68 -2.14 -27.75 -8.70
CA TYR A 68 -3.29 -26.91 -9.05
C TYR A 68 -3.11 -26.11 -10.36
N LEU A 69 -1.93 -26.18 -10.98
CA LEU A 69 -1.59 -25.58 -12.27
C LEU A 69 -0.96 -26.66 -13.15
N ASP A 70 -1.58 -26.93 -14.30
CA ASP A 70 -0.97 -27.71 -15.40
C ASP A 70 -0.10 -26.78 -16.27
#